data_AF-A0A7U9HAV9-F1
#
_entry.id   AF-A0A7U9HAV9-F1
#
_cell.length_a   1.000
_cell.length_b   1.000
_cell.length_c   1.000
_cell.angle_alpha   90.00
_cell.angle_beta   90.00
_cell.angle_gamma   90.00
#
_symmetry.space_group_name_H-M   'P 1'
#
loop_
_entity.id
_entity.type
_entity.pdbx_description
1 polymer ?
#
loop_
_entity_poly.entity_id
_entity_poly.type
_entity_poly.pdbx_seq_one_letter_code
_entity_poly.pdbx_strand_id
1 'polypeptide(L)'
;MEPGDPTKQARAAAQLRKGVLEYCVLALMRDRPRYGVELLHALEESGALATSQGTVYPLLSRLRREDLVTTTWQESASGPPRRYYALTATGRAALDEFTHVWPGFRDAVDAFLATTPHPSAGDLA
;
A
#
# COMPACT_ATOMS: atom_id res chain seq x y z
N MET A 1 -12.58 -2.72 -30.68
CA MET A 1 -11.76 -2.32 -29.52
C MET A 1 -12.27 -3.16 -28.36
N GLU A 2 -11.71 -4.34 -28.18
CA GLU A 2 -12.16 -5.28 -27.13
C GLU A 2 -11.85 -4.68 -25.76
N PRO A 3 -12.84 -4.54 -24.85
CA PRO A 3 -12.59 -4.14 -23.47
C PRO A 3 -11.57 -5.10 -22.85
N GLY A 4 -10.47 -4.56 -22.32
CA GLY A 4 -9.29 -5.34 -21.95
C GLY A 4 -9.60 -6.50 -21.00
N ASP A 5 -9.04 -7.68 -21.30
CA ASP A 5 -9.12 -8.91 -20.50
C ASP A 5 -8.97 -8.63 -18.99
N PRO A 6 -10.02 -8.88 -18.19
CA PRO A 6 -10.03 -8.58 -16.76
C PRO A 6 -8.92 -9.30 -15.98
N THR A 7 -8.42 -10.42 -16.51
CA THR A 7 -7.31 -11.20 -15.94
C THR A 7 -5.98 -10.45 -16.01
N LYS A 8 -5.75 -9.69 -17.09
CA LYS A 8 -4.52 -8.90 -17.27
C LYS A 8 -4.51 -7.66 -16.38
N GLN A 9 -5.65 -6.99 -16.24
CA GLN A 9 -5.80 -5.84 -15.35
C GLN A 9 -5.57 -6.23 -13.88
N ALA A 10 -6.10 -7.39 -13.47
CA ALA A 10 -5.88 -7.93 -12.12
C ALA A 10 -4.40 -8.22 -11.83
N ARG A 11 -3.64 -8.72 -12.81
CA ARG A 11 -2.20 -8.98 -12.66
C ARG A 11 -1.40 -7.69 -12.47
N ALA A 12 -1.68 -6.65 -13.25
CA ALA A 12 -0.99 -5.36 -13.13
C ALA A 12 -1.27 -4.72 -11.76
N ALA A 13 -2.54 -4.68 -11.33
CA ALA A 13 -2.93 -4.17 -10.01
C ALA A 13 -2.25 -4.94 -8.86
N ALA A 14 -2.13 -6.27 -8.98
CA ALA A 14 -1.42 -7.07 -7.98
C ALA A 14 0.07 -6.74 -7.86
N GLN A 15 0.75 -6.42 -8.96
CA GLN A 15 2.17 -6.03 -8.94
C GLN A 15 2.36 -4.63 -8.34
N LEU A 16 1.50 -3.67 -8.70
CA LEU A 16 1.50 -2.34 -8.10
C LEU A 16 1.28 -2.42 -6.58
N ARG A 17 0.28 -3.19 -6.14
CA ARG A 17 0.03 -3.44 -4.72
C ARG A 17 1.25 -4.00 -4.00
N LYS A 18 1.94 -5.00 -4.57
CA LYS A 18 3.15 -5.57 -3.94
C LYS A 18 4.23 -4.53 -3.68
N GLY A 19 4.37 -3.51 -4.54
CA GLY A 19 5.35 -2.45 -4.38
C GLY A 19 5.02 -1.44 -3.27
N VAL A 20 3.73 -1.21 -2.99
CA VAL A 20 3.31 -0.12 -2.09
C VAL A 20 2.65 -0.58 -0.79
N LEU A 21 2.14 -1.81 -0.73
CA LEU A 21 1.28 -2.28 0.37
C LEU A 21 1.95 -2.18 1.74
N GLU A 22 3.25 -2.46 1.81
CA GLU A 22 4.03 -2.29 3.04
C GLU A 22 3.93 -0.86 3.58
N TYR A 23 4.25 0.13 2.76
CA TYR A 23 4.24 1.53 3.17
C TYR A 23 2.83 2.03 3.46
N CYS A 24 1.81 1.50 2.77
CA CYS A 24 0.41 1.77 3.12
C CYS A 24 0.05 1.24 4.51
N VAL A 25 0.52 0.04 4.87
CA VAL A 25 0.36 -0.50 6.23
C VAL A 25 1.09 0.39 7.25
N LEU A 26 2.34 0.78 6.98
CA LEU A 26 3.07 1.69 7.87
C LEU A 26 2.32 3.03 8.04
N ALA A 27 1.80 3.60 6.95
CA ALA A 27 1.06 4.86 6.95
C ALA A 27 -0.22 4.79 7.80
N LEU A 28 -0.93 3.66 7.81
CA LEU A 28 -2.08 3.47 8.69
C LEU A 28 -1.69 3.61 10.17
N MET A 29 -0.46 3.24 10.55
CA MET A 29 0.05 3.33 11.92
C MET A 29 0.78 4.64 12.25
N ARG A 30 0.80 5.62 11.33
CA ARG A 30 1.58 6.86 11.47
C ARG A 30 1.25 7.62 12.76
N ASP A 31 -0.03 7.81 13.02
CA ASP A 31 -0.49 8.71 14.09
C ASP A 31 -0.74 7.97 15.41
N ARG A 32 -1.03 6.65 15.35
CA ARG A 32 -1.26 5.83 16.54
C ARG A 32 -1.08 4.32 16.27
N PRO A 33 -0.86 3.51 17.33
CA PRO A 33 -0.93 2.07 17.22
C PRO A 33 -2.31 1.59 16.72
N ARG A 34 -2.30 0.51 15.94
CA ARG A 34 -3.51 -0.14 15.42
C ARG A 34 -3.45 -1.65 15.62
N TYR A 35 -4.59 -2.28 15.86
CA TYR A 35 -4.64 -3.74 15.96
C TYR A 35 -4.84 -4.39 14.59
N GLY A 36 -4.39 -5.64 14.43
CA GLY A 36 -4.28 -6.28 13.12
C GLY A 36 -5.58 -6.31 12.29
N VAL A 37 -6.73 -6.52 12.94
CA VAL A 37 -8.05 -6.50 12.26
C VAL A 37 -8.43 -5.10 11.79
N GLU A 38 -8.10 -4.06 12.55
CA GLU A 38 -8.32 -2.66 12.13
C GLU A 38 -7.54 -2.32 10.86
N LEU A 39 -6.29 -2.80 10.77
CA LEU A 39 -5.45 -2.63 9.58
C LEU A 39 -6.02 -3.38 8.38
N LEU A 40 -6.48 -4.61 8.58
CA LEU A 40 -7.10 -5.42 7.53
C LEU A 40 -8.35 -4.72 6.97
N HIS A 41 -9.27 -4.28 7.83
CA HIS A 41 -10.50 -3.62 7.39
C HIS A 41 -10.19 -2.33 6.61
N ALA A 42 -9.27 -1.50 7.10
CA ALA A 42 -8.89 -0.27 6.40
C ALA A 42 -8.28 -0.54 5.01
N LEU A 43 -7.56 -1.66 4.84
CA LEU A 43 -7.06 -2.07 3.53
C LEU A 43 -8.16 -2.63 2.63
N GLU A 44 -9.07 -3.44 3.16
CA GLU A 44 -10.22 -3.99 2.41
C GLU A 44 -11.10 -2.87 1.84
N GLU A 45 -11.29 -1.79 2.59
CA GLU A 45 -12.08 -0.62 2.19
C GLU A 45 -11.39 0.30 1.16
N SER A 46 -10.08 0.14 0.94
CA SER A 46 -9.28 1.04 0.09
C SER A 46 -9.44 0.84 -1.42
N GLY A 47 -10.19 -0.18 -1.85
CA GLY A 47 -10.39 -0.53 -3.26
C GLY A 47 -9.11 -1.06 -3.93
N ALA A 48 -8.28 -0.17 -4.47
CA ALA A 48 -7.07 -0.54 -5.22
C ALA A 48 -6.06 -1.33 -4.37
N LEU A 49 -5.99 -1.08 -3.05
CA LEU A 49 -5.12 -1.80 -2.12
C LEU A 49 -5.84 -2.95 -1.38
N ALA A 50 -7.10 -3.23 -1.72
CA ALA A 50 -7.87 -4.32 -1.12
C ALA A 50 -7.09 -5.63 -1.22
N THR A 51 -6.97 -6.31 -0.08
CA THR A 51 -6.14 -7.49 0.08
C THR A 51 -6.72 -8.39 1.17
N SER A 52 -6.25 -9.63 1.23
CA SER A 52 -6.78 -10.64 2.13
C SER A 52 -6.02 -10.75 3.44
N GLN A 53 -6.65 -11.39 4.41
CA GLN A 53 -6.03 -11.85 5.65
C GLN A 53 -4.69 -12.59 5.42
N GLY A 54 -4.66 -13.47 4.40
CA GLY A 54 -3.48 -14.26 4.03
C GLY A 54 -2.32 -13.43 3.47
N THR A 55 -2.53 -12.14 3.21
CA THR A 55 -1.47 -11.21 2.80
C THR A 55 -1.07 -10.30 3.97
N VAL A 56 -2.04 -9.75 4.70
CA VAL A 56 -1.78 -8.76 5.76
C VAL A 56 -1.01 -9.36 6.93
N TYR A 57 -1.38 -10.54 7.43
CA TYR A 57 -0.71 -11.10 8.62
C TYR A 57 0.73 -11.57 8.34
N PRO A 58 1.04 -12.24 7.21
CA PRO A 58 2.42 -12.50 6.83
C PRO A 58 3.24 -11.21 6.63
N LEU A 59 2.64 -10.16 6.05
CA LEU A 59 3.29 -8.86 5.93
C LEU A 59 3.61 -8.29 7.32
N LEU A 60 2.65 -8.20 8.25
CA LEU A 60 2.88 -7.72 9.61
C LEU A 60 3.97 -8.52 10.35
N SER A 61 4.01 -9.83 10.15
CA SER A 61 5.06 -10.69 10.71
C SER A 61 6.44 -10.33 10.17
N ARG A 62 6.53 -10.03 8.87
CA ARG A 62 7.75 -9.58 8.20
C ARG A 62 8.19 -8.19 8.69
N LEU A 63 7.28 -7.21 8.71
CA LEU A 63 7.57 -5.85 9.20
C LEU A 63 8.13 -5.87 10.64
N ARG A 64 7.61 -6.76 11.49
CA ARG A 64 8.13 -6.94 12.85
C ARG A 64 9.53 -7.53 12.85
N ARG A 65 9.79 -8.53 12.00
CA ARG A 65 11.12 -9.15 11.87
C ARG A 65 12.17 -8.17 11.34
N GLU A 66 11.74 -7.23 10.51
CA GLU A 66 12.57 -6.15 9.94
C GLU A 66 12.67 -4.92 10.86
N ASP A 67 12.17 -5.01 12.10
CA ASP A 67 12.16 -3.91 13.08
C ASP A 67 11.44 -2.63 12.58
N LEU A 68 10.52 -2.73 11.62
CA LEU A 68 9.70 -1.60 11.17
C LEU A 68 8.51 -1.36 12.10
N VAL A 69 8.04 -2.42 12.76
CA VAL A 69 6.94 -2.34 13.73
C VAL A 69 7.25 -3.12 14.99
N THR A 70 6.79 -2.61 16.12
CA THR A 70 6.73 -3.35 17.39
C THR A 70 5.30 -3.81 17.69
N THR A 71 5.17 -4.75 18.61
CA THR A 71 3.86 -5.30 19.01
C THR A 71 3.66 -5.24 20.51
N THR A 72 2.46 -4.84 20.93
CA THR A 72 2.03 -4.86 22.34
C THR A 72 0.71 -5.61 22.45
N TRP A 73 0.60 -6.47 23.45
CA TRP A 73 -0.68 -7.06 23.82
C TRP A 73 -1.43 -6.11 24.74
N GLN A 74 -2.69 -5.85 24.43
CA GLN A 74 -3.59 -5.08 25.28
C GLN A 74 -4.83 -5.90 25.57
N GLU A 75 -5.29 -5.84 26.82
CA GLU A 75 -6.62 -6.36 27.16
C GLU A 75 -7.68 -5.61 26.35
N SER A 76 -8.69 -6.33 25.90
CA SER A 76 -9.82 -5.72 25.23
C SER A 76 -10.97 -5.55 26.21
N ALA A 77 -11.78 -4.50 26.04
CA ALA A 77 -12.96 -4.27 26.87
C ALA A 77 -13.95 -5.45 26.85
N SER A 78 -13.89 -6.28 25.80
CA SER A 78 -14.63 -7.52 25.68
C SER A 78 -13.90 -8.48 24.74
N GLY A 79 -13.62 -9.69 25.22
CA GLY A 79 -13.04 -10.77 24.42
C GLY A 79 -11.53 -10.97 24.63
N PRO A 80 -10.85 -11.70 23.73
CA PRO A 80 -9.44 -12.03 23.91
C PRO A 80 -8.54 -10.78 23.81
N PRO A 81 -7.32 -10.84 24.36
CA PRO A 81 -6.32 -9.79 24.19
C PRO A 81 -6.09 -9.46 22.72
N ARG A 82 -5.96 -8.17 22.42
CA ARG A 82 -5.67 -7.66 21.07
C ARG A 82 -4.19 -7.37 20.93
N ARG A 83 -3.62 -7.78 19.80
CA ARG A 83 -2.25 -7.40 19.43
C ARG A 83 -2.29 -6.09 18.65
N TYR A 84 -1.70 -5.06 19.24
CA TYR A 84 -1.48 -3.76 18.62
C TYR A 84 -0.10 -3.71 17.98
N TYR A 85 -0.03 -3.04 16.84
CA TYR A 85 1.19 -2.76 16.08
C TYR A 85 1.45 -1.26 16.14
N ALA A 86 2.70 -0.88 16.33
CA ALA A 86 3.15 0.50 16.33
C ALA A 86 4.44 0.64 15.53
N LEU A 87 4.62 1.75 14.83
CA LEU A 87 5.88 2.04 14.14
C LEU A 87 7.03 2.15 15.15
N THR A 88 8.17 1.57 14.80
CA THR A 88 9.46 1.85 15.44
C THR A 88 10.05 3.16 14.88
N ALA A 89 11.23 3.56 15.36
CA ALA A 89 11.98 4.65 14.74
C ALA A 89 12.36 4.30 13.28
N THR A 90 12.83 3.07 13.05
CA THR A 90 13.17 2.54 11.71
C THR A 90 11.96 2.54 10.78
N GLY A 91 10.80 2.10 11.26
CA GLY A 91 9.56 2.11 10.47
C GLY A 91 9.06 3.50 10.11
N ARG A 92 9.23 4.48 11.01
CA ARG A 92 8.95 5.89 10.70
C ARG A 92 9.87 6.43 9.62
N ALA A 93 11.18 6.20 9.75
CA ALA A 93 12.15 6.62 8.75
C ALA A 93 11.86 6.01 7.36
N ALA A 94 11.52 4.72 7.30
CA ALA A 94 11.16 4.05 6.05
C ALA A 94 9.89 4.64 5.41
N LEU A 95 8.87 4.96 6.23
CA LEU A 95 7.66 5.62 5.75
C LEU A 95 7.94 7.04 5.24
N ASP A 96 8.79 7.79 5.94
CA ASP A 96 9.16 9.15 5.56
C ASP A 96 9.94 9.16 4.24
N GLU A 97 10.89 8.24 4.06
CA GLU A 97 11.62 8.03 2.81
C GLU A 97 10.66 7.72 1.66
N PHE A 98 9.75 6.76 1.84
CA PHE A 98 8.76 6.42 0.82
C PHE A 98 7.86 7.62 0.48
N THR A 99 7.43 8.38 1.49
CA THR A 99 6.60 9.59 1.30
C THR A 99 7.34 10.64 0.48
N HIS A 100 8.66 10.75 0.62
CA HIS A 100 9.48 11.66 -0.17
C HIS A 100 9.66 11.17 -1.62
N VAL A 101 9.87 9.87 -1.84
CA VAL A 101 10.12 9.28 -3.16
C VAL A 101 8.83 9.16 -4.00
N TRP A 102 7.71 8.88 -3.36
CA TRP A 102 6.46 8.51 -4.04
C TRP A 102 5.95 9.53 -5.07
N PRO A 103 5.88 10.85 -4.79
CA PRO A 103 5.37 11.81 -5.75
C PRO A 103 6.17 11.79 -7.06
N GLY A 104 7.50 11.81 -6.99
CA GLY A 104 8.35 11.81 -8.19
C GLY A 104 8.21 10.52 -9.01
N PHE A 105 8.10 9.36 -8.35
CA PHE A 105 7.85 8.09 -9.03
C PHE A 105 6.48 8.07 -9.72
N ARG A 106 5.41 8.45 -9.00
CA ARG A 106 4.04 8.52 -9.53
C ARG A 106 4.00 9.46 -10.73
N ASP A 107 4.53 10.66 -10.60
CA ASP A 107 4.47 11.69 -11.64
C ASP A 107 5.23 11.25 -12.90
N ALA A 108 6.37 10.56 -12.76
CA ALA A 108 7.09 9.99 -13.89
C ALA A 108 6.28 8.89 -14.61
N VAL A 109 5.63 7.99 -13.85
CA VAL A 109 4.73 6.97 -14.41
C VAL A 109 3.57 7.62 -15.15
N ASP A 110 2.90 8.59 -14.51
CA ASP A 110 1.77 9.31 -15.09
C ASP A 110 2.17 10.05 -16.38
N ALA A 111 3.36 10.66 -16.42
CA ALA A 111 3.88 11.31 -17.61
C ALA A 111 4.13 10.35 -18.77
N PHE A 112 4.65 9.14 -18.51
CA PHE A 112 4.84 8.13 -19.56
C PHE A 112 3.52 7.52 -20.06
N LEU A 113 2.48 7.48 -19.20
CA LEU A 113 1.16 6.97 -19.55
C LEU A 113 0.26 8.03 -20.22
N ALA A 114 0.51 9.32 -19.95
CA ALA A 114 -0.13 10.42 -20.63
C ALA A 114 0.36 10.46 -22.08
N THR A 115 -0.39 9.82 -22.99
CA THR A 115 -0.15 9.89 -24.43
C THR A 115 -0.05 11.35 -24.84
N THR A 116 1.14 11.85 -25.17
CA THR A 116 1.24 13.08 -25.95
C THR A 116 0.70 12.70 -27.34
N PRO A 117 -0.43 13.24 -27.82
CA PRO A 117 -0.82 13.00 -29.19
C PRO A 117 0.33 13.51 -30.06
N HIS A 118 0.96 12.59 -30.79
CA HIS A 118 1.89 12.98 -31.84
C HIS A 118 1.09 13.86 -32.81
N PRO A 119 1.47 15.13 -33.03
CA PRO A 119 0.80 15.93 -34.04
C PRO A 119 0.94 15.18 -35.37
N SER A 120 -0.17 14.66 -35.86
CA SER A 120 -0.23 14.02 -37.18
C SER A 120 0.26 15.03 -38.20
N ALA A 121 1.27 14.66 -38.98
CA ALA A 121 1.83 15.43 -40.10
C ALA A 121 0.80 15.56 -41.26
N GLY A 122 -0.31 16.25 -40.99
CA GLY A 122 -1.43 16.44 -41.92
C GLY A 122 -1.99 17.87 -41.95
N ASP A 123 -1.64 18.74 -41.01
CA ASP A 123 -2.08 20.15 -41.00
C ASP A 123 -1.06 21.12 -41.64
N LEU A 124 -0.33 20.64 -42.65
CA LEU A 124 0.41 21.48 -43.59
C LEU A 124 0.03 21.06 -45.02
N ALA A 125 -1.21 21.39 -45.40
CA ALA A 125 -1.68 21.41 -46.78
C ALA A 125 -2.69 22.54 -46.98
#